data_AF-A0A9D7ISJ4-F1
#
_entry.id   AF-A0A9D7ISJ4-F1
#
_cell.length_a   1.000
_cell.length_b   1.000
_cell.length_c   1.000
_cell.angle_alpha   90.00
_cell.angle_beta   90.00
_cell.angle_gamma   90.00
#
_symmetry.space_group_name_H-M   'P 1'
#
loop_
_entity.id
_entity.type
_entity.pdbx_description
1 polymer ?
#
loop_
_entity_poly.entity_id
_entity_poly.type
_entity_poly.pdbx_seq_one_letter_code
_entity_poly.pdbx_strand_id
1 'polypeptide(L)' 'MLTQGDRTNRDYVGNNVFIDRAIEKDMASVLFDPQTAGGMLISISSERSEAMLARLQQNYRHAAIIGRVIEYHGHSVAVI' A
#
# COMPACT_ATOMS: atom_id res chain seq x y z
N MET A 1 5.23 -5.77 -16.22
CA MET A 1 3.89 -5.23 -16.54
C MET A 1 2.99 -6.42 -16.74
N LEU A 2 2.10 -6.64 -15.79
CA LEU A 2 1.31 -7.88 -15.70
C LEU A 2 -0.05 -7.74 -16.39
N THR A 3 -0.65 -6.55 -16.38
CA THR A 3 -1.98 -6.27 -16.95
C THR A 3 -2.04 -4.88 -17.60
N GLN A 4 -3.10 -4.59 -18.36
CA GLN A 4 -3.37 -3.22 -18.83
C GLN A 4 -3.62 -2.27 -17.64
N GLY A 5 -4.27 -2.75 -16.58
CA GLY A 5 -4.51 -1.99 -15.36
C GLY A 5 -3.21 -1.56 -14.67
N ASP A 6 -2.22 -2.45 -14.58
CA ASP A 6 -0.86 -2.13 -14.05
C ASP A 6 -0.28 -0.90 -14.76
N ARG A 7 -0.32 -0.88 -16.10
CA ARG A 7 0.19 0.23 -16.90
C ARG A 7 -0.59 1.53 -16.64
N THR A 8 -1.93 1.49 -16.74
CA THR A 8 -2.75 2.70 -16.57
C THR A 8 -2.63 3.26 -15.15
N ASN A 9 -2.53 2.41 -14.13
CA ASN A 9 -2.32 2.82 -12.75
C ASN A 9 -0.96 3.49 -12.54
N ARG A 10 0.12 2.94 -13.12
CA ARG A 10 1.45 3.56 -13.09
C ARG A 10 1.46 4.92 -13.75
N ASP A 11 0.86 5.03 -14.94
CA ASP A 11 0.77 6.28 -15.68
C ASP A 11 -0.03 7.34 -14.89
N TYR A 12 -1.10 6.93 -14.21
CA TYR A 12 -1.94 7.81 -13.39
C TYR A 12 -1.20 8.35 -12.15
N VAL A 13 -0.52 7.48 -11.38
CA VAL A 13 0.16 7.94 -10.16
C VAL A 13 1.43 8.74 -10.47
N GLY A 14 2.08 8.44 -11.61
CA GLY A 14 3.33 9.06 -12.05
C GLY A 14 4.40 9.06 -10.96
N ASN A 15 5.00 10.22 -10.73
CA ASN A 15 6.11 10.40 -9.80
C ASN A 15 5.68 10.48 -8.31
N ASN A 16 4.41 10.26 -7.99
CA ASN A 16 3.94 10.29 -6.59
C ASN A 16 4.32 9.03 -5.79
N VAL A 17 4.77 7.95 -6.46
CA VAL A 17 5.18 6.71 -5.82
C VAL A 17 6.69 6.52 -6.01
N PHE A 18 7.41 6.43 -4.90
CA PHE A 18 8.79 5.98 -4.88
C PHE A 18 8.86 4.49 -4.59
N ILE A 19 9.66 3.75 -5.35
CA ILE A 19 9.93 2.33 -5.12
C ILE A 19 11.45 2.17 -5.08
N ASP A 20 11.96 1.66 -3.96
CA ASP A 20 13.37 1.41 -3.80
C ASP A 20 13.88 0.40 -4.85
N ARG A 21 15.11 0.59 -5.31
CA ARG A 21 15.74 -0.27 -6.31
C ARG A 21 15.97 -1.70 -5.81
N ALA A 22 15.96 -1.92 -4.50
CA ALA A 22 16.04 -3.24 -3.89
C ALA A 22 14.76 -4.06 -4.08
N ILE A 23 13.62 -3.43 -4.40
CA ILE A 23 12.35 -4.14 -4.62
C ILE A 23 12.35 -4.79 -5.99
N GLU A 24 12.12 -6.09 -6.03
CA GLU A 24 12.02 -6.84 -7.28
C GLU A 24 10.89 -6.28 -8.17
N LYS A 25 11.14 -6.27 -9.48
CA LYS A 25 10.19 -5.71 -10.46
C LYS A 25 8.82 -6.37 -10.42
N ASP A 26 8.76 -7.67 -10.17
CA ASP A 26 7.50 -8.41 -10.11
C ASP A 26 6.71 -8.02 -8.86
N MET A 27 7.38 -7.87 -7.71
CA MET A 27 6.78 -7.32 -6.49
C MET A 27 6.29 -5.88 -6.71
N ALA A 28 7.10 -5.06 -7.36
CA ALA A 28 6.71 -3.70 -7.73
C ALA A 28 5.50 -3.68 -8.67
N SER A 29 5.26 -4.72 -9.48
CA SER A 29 4.08 -4.84 -10.34
C SER A 29 2.81 -5.20 -9.58
N VAL A 30 2.89 -5.94 -8.48
CA VAL A 30 1.74 -6.26 -7.61
C VAL A 30 1.11 -4.97 -7.04
N LEU A 31 1.90 -3.96 -6.73
CA LEU A 31 1.42 -2.69 -6.16
C LEU A 31 0.50 -1.88 -7.08
N PHE A 32 0.52 -2.15 -8.38
CA PHE A 32 -0.32 -1.48 -9.38
C PHE A 32 -1.42 -2.38 -9.93
N ASP A 33 -1.56 -3.59 -9.40
CA ASP A 33 -2.58 -4.53 -9.84
C ASP A 33 -3.99 -4.00 -9.49
N PRO A 34 -4.91 -3.88 -10.46
CA PRO A 34 -6.26 -3.39 -10.20
C PRO A 34 -7.03 -4.33 -9.27
N GLN A 35 -7.56 -3.79 -8.17
CA GLN A 35 -8.35 -4.57 -7.20
C GLN A 35 -9.85 -4.39 -7.44
N THR A 36 -10.54 -5.45 -7.84
CA THR A 36 -12.02 -5.49 -7.87
C THR A 36 -12.53 -5.87 -6.49
N ALA A 37 -13.37 -5.03 -5.86
CA ALA A 37 -13.86 -5.24 -4.50
C ALA A 37 -12.72 -5.47 -3.47
N GLY A 38 -11.70 -4.61 -3.54
CA GLY A 38 -10.54 -4.67 -2.66
C GLY A 38 -10.86 -4.45 -1.17
N GLY A 39 -9.83 -4.55 -0.34
CA GLY A 39 -9.93 -4.31 1.10
C GLY A 39 -10.06 -2.84 1.47
N MET A 40 -10.19 -2.60 2.78
CA MET A 40 -10.18 -1.26 3.36
C MET A 40 -8.76 -0.85 3.74
N LEU A 41 -8.34 0.35 3.35
CA LEU A 41 -7.13 1.00 3.82
C LEU A 41 -7.48 2.11 4.79
N ILE A 42 -6.92 2.08 6.00
CA ILE A 42 -7.18 3.06 7.05
C ILE A 42 -5.87 3.58 7.64
N SER A 43 -5.90 4.83 8.10
CA SER A 43 -4.82 5.43 8.89
C SER A 43 -5.36 5.82 10.25
N ILE A 44 -4.61 5.50 11.30
CA ILE A 44 -4.92 5.84 12.68
C ILE A 44 -3.63 6.22 13.43
N SER A 45 -3.78 6.82 14.60
CA SER A 45 -2.65 7.17 15.45
C SER A 45 -1.86 5.93 15.87
N SER A 46 -0.54 6.08 15.96
CA SER A 46 0.39 4.96 16.17
C SER A 46 0.13 4.23 17.49
N GLU A 47 -0.30 4.99 18.51
CA GLU A 47 -0.56 4.54 19.88
C GLU A 47 -1.79 3.63 19.94
N ARG A 48 -2.67 3.70 18.93
CA ARG A 48 -3.90 2.91 18.84
C ARG A 48 -3.82 1.76 17.84
N SER A 49 -2.74 1.68 17.06
CA SER A 49 -2.61 0.78 15.91
C SER A 49 -2.74 -0.70 16.31
N GLU A 50 -1.95 -1.15 17.27
CA GLU A 50 -1.94 -2.54 17.75
C GLU A 50 -3.29 -2.95 18.37
N ALA A 51 -3.86 -2.09 19.20
CA ALA A 51 -5.15 -2.37 19.83
C ALA A 51 -6.30 -2.45 18.80
N MET A 52 -6.27 -1.61 17.77
CA MET A 52 -7.23 -1.68 16.67
C MET A 52 -7.02 -2.93 15.82
N LEU A 53 -5.77 -3.27 15.49
CA LEU A 53 -5.42 -4.46 14.73
C LEU A 53 -5.92 -5.72 15.44
N ALA A 54 -5.65 -5.86 16.74
CA ALA A 54 -6.12 -6.99 17.54
C ALA A 54 -7.64 -7.14 17.52
N ARG A 55 -8.38 -6.01 17.59
CA ARG A 55 -9.86 -6.01 17.48
C ARG A 55 -10.33 -6.38 16.08
N LEU A 56 -9.70 -5.85 15.04
CA LEU A 56 -10.05 -6.18 13.66
C LEU A 56 -9.84 -7.66 13.38
N GLN A 57 -8.72 -8.23 13.83
CA GLN A 57 -8.38 -9.64 13.61
C GLN A 57 -9.36 -10.63 14.25
N GLN A 58 -10.23 -10.21 15.16
CA GLN A 58 -11.34 -11.03 15.67
C GLN A 58 -12.35 -11.39 14.57
N ASN A 59 -12.55 -10.51 13.58
CA ASN A 59 -13.51 -10.71 12.47
C ASN A 59 -12.84 -10.69 11.09
N TYR A 60 -11.64 -10.11 10.99
CA TYR A 60 -10.88 -9.89 9.76
C TYR A 60 -9.47 -10.42 9.94
N ARG A 61 -9.29 -11.74 9.86
CA ARG A 61 -8.01 -12.45 10.12
C ARG A 61 -6.82 -11.88 9.34
N HIS A 62 -7.06 -11.32 8.16
CA HIS A 62 -6.02 -10.77 7.27
C HIS A 62 -5.78 -9.26 7.45
N ALA A 63 -6.43 -8.61 8.42
CA ALA A 63 -6.09 -7.23 8.76
C ALA A 63 -4.61 -7.18 9.20
N ALA A 64 -3.88 -6.20 8.66
CA ALA A 64 -2.46 -6.03 8.88
C ALA A 64 -2.09 -4.54 8.89
N ILE A 65 -1.08 -4.20 9.69
CA ILE A 65 -0.37 -2.92 9.56
C ILE A 65 0.65 -3.09 8.42
N ILE A 66 0.45 -2.37 7.32
CA ILE A 66 1.28 -2.50 6.11
C ILE A 66 2.24 -1.32 5.90
N GLY A 67 2.29 -0.39 6.85
CA GLY A 67 3.13 0.80 6.75
C GLY A 67 2.82 1.83 7.83
N ARG A 68 3.38 3.03 7.65
CA ARG A 68 3.20 4.17 8.54
C ARG A 68 3.10 5.46 7.74
N VAL A 69 2.39 6.44 8.27
CA VAL A 69 2.39 7.80 7.74
C VAL A 69 3.60 8.54 8.29
N ILE A 70 4.32 9.23 7.41
CA ILE A 70 5.48 10.05 7.74
C ILE A 70 5.30 11.45 7.14
N GLU A 71 6.22 12.37 7.44
CA GLU A 71 6.26 13.66 6.77
C GLU A 71 6.46 13.50 5.25
N TYR A 72 5.89 14.43 4.49
CA TYR A 72 5.95 14.38 3.04
C TYR A 72 7.36 14.74 2.54
N HIS A 73 8.01 13.82 1.84
CA HIS A 73 9.36 13.99 1.29
C HIS A 73 9.39 13.99 -0.25
N GLY A 74 8.34 14.50 -0.90
CA GLY A 74 8.25 14.60 -2.36
C GLY A 74 7.52 13.45 -3.05
N HIS A 75 7.14 12.41 -2.30
CA HIS A 75 6.32 11.29 -2.77
C HIS A 75 5.18 11.03 -1.78
N SER A 76 4.00 10.70 -2.30
CA SER A 76 2.83 10.37 -1.49
C SER A 76 2.92 8.96 -0.90
N VAL A 77 3.61 8.05 -1.59
CA VAL A 77 3.88 6.68 -1.13
C VAL A 77 5.34 6.36 -1.39
N ALA A 78 6.02 5.79 -0.39
CA ALA A 78 7.36 5.25 -0.52
C ALA A 78 7.34 3.77 -0.15
N VAL A 79 7.81 2.92 -1.07
CA VAL A 79 7.99 1.49 -0.87
C VAL A 79 9.48 1.23 -0.74
N ILE A 80 9.88 0.83 0.46
CA ILE A 80 11.28 0.70 0.90
C ILE A 80 11.57 -0.72 1.36
#